data_AF-A0A7K3A9Q7-F1
#
_entry.id   AF-A0A7K3A9Q7-F1
#
_cell.length_a   1.000
_cell.length_b   1.000
_cell.length_c   1.000
_cell.angle_alpha   90.00
_cell.angle_beta   90.00
_cell.angle_gamma   90.00
#
_symmetry.space_group_name_H-M   'P 1'
#
loop_
_entity.id
_entity.type
_entity.pdbx_description
1 polymer ?
#
loop_
_entity_poly.entity_id
_entity_poly.type
_entity_poly.pdbx_seq_one_letter_code
_entity_poly.pdbx_strand_id
1 'polypeptide(L)'
;MTQPPQPQPQDGNPYAQKGPDVGQQPPQAPQQPGYGYPQQQPGQQPPQQYTPFPQQQAGPGGFAPMQQAPGRSGNAALAIVAAVVLSLILAWAYGAIMKATEHEIGYAAIAVGAIVGFAAGKIAGRNPAVPFVAALLSLVAVYLGQMTGLAMALGDYANISFFEALTDHFSLLNDAWKDAADFKSYAFIVVGGIAAFGAAKRAGA
;
A
#
# COMPACT_ATOMS: atom_id res chain seq x y z
N MET A 1 -57.49 54.67 -2.07
CA MET A 1 -56.51 55.15 -3.06
C MET A 1 -55.25 54.32 -2.91
N THR A 2 -54.99 53.50 -3.93
CA THR A 2 -53.73 52.87 -4.37
C THR A 2 -52.58 52.63 -3.38
N GLN A 3 -52.35 51.35 -3.10
CA GLN A 3 -51.12 50.75 -2.58
C GLN A 3 -49.97 50.87 -3.62
N PRO A 4 -48.72 51.21 -3.24
CA PRO A 4 -47.58 51.15 -4.15
C PRO A 4 -47.07 49.71 -4.35
N PRO A 5 -46.47 49.37 -5.51
CA PRO A 5 -46.20 47.99 -5.93
C PRO A 5 -45.06 47.31 -5.16
N GLN A 6 -45.23 46.01 -4.89
CA GLN A 6 -44.19 45.11 -4.38
C GLN A 6 -43.11 44.84 -5.45
N PRO A 7 -41.82 44.72 -5.08
CA PRO A 7 -40.76 44.24 -5.96
C PRO A 7 -40.95 42.76 -6.34
N GLN A 8 -40.81 42.45 -7.64
CA GLN A 8 -40.89 41.10 -8.22
C GLN A 8 -39.78 40.16 -7.68
N PRO A 9 -40.08 38.86 -7.48
CA PRO A 9 -39.07 37.83 -7.26
C PRO A 9 -38.24 37.58 -8.53
N GLN A 10 -36.93 37.52 -8.32
CA GLN A 10 -35.90 37.33 -9.32
C GLN A 10 -35.92 35.91 -9.91
N ASP A 11 -35.68 35.88 -11.22
CA ASP A 11 -35.74 34.77 -12.15
C ASP A 11 -34.99 33.49 -11.73
N GLY A 12 -35.57 32.35 -12.13
CA GLY A 12 -34.82 31.35 -12.85
C GLY A 12 -34.18 30.22 -12.03
N ASN A 13 -34.99 29.33 -11.45
CA ASN A 13 -34.54 27.98 -11.13
C ASN A 13 -35.34 26.94 -11.96
N PRO A 14 -34.79 26.43 -13.08
CA PRO A 14 -35.52 25.58 -14.03
C PRO A 14 -35.76 24.13 -13.56
N TYR A 15 -35.44 23.79 -12.31
CA TYR A 15 -35.61 22.44 -11.75
C TYR A 15 -36.74 22.31 -10.73
N ALA A 16 -37.55 23.35 -10.54
CA ALA A 16 -38.73 23.29 -9.69
C ALA A 16 -39.94 22.70 -10.44
N GLN A 17 -40.14 21.39 -10.25
CA GLN A 17 -41.39 20.63 -10.36
C GLN A 17 -42.04 20.44 -11.74
N LYS A 18 -42.06 19.18 -12.20
CA LYS A 18 -43.26 18.60 -12.81
C LYS A 18 -43.37 17.11 -12.43
N GLY A 19 -44.53 16.76 -11.85
CA GLY A 19 -44.90 15.43 -11.38
C GLY A 19 -45.21 14.44 -12.51
N PRO A 20 -45.72 13.24 -12.16
CA PRO A 20 -45.92 12.15 -13.10
C PRO A 20 -47.16 12.43 -13.96
N ASP A 21 -46.98 12.54 -15.27
CA ASP A 21 -48.09 12.64 -16.21
C ASP A 21 -47.82 11.85 -17.49
N VAL A 22 -48.91 11.41 -18.09
CA VAL A 22 -49.09 10.19 -18.85
C VAL A 22 -48.76 10.37 -20.33
N GLY A 23 -48.01 9.41 -20.91
CA GLY A 23 -48.00 9.09 -22.34
C GLY A 23 -47.34 10.08 -23.30
N GLN A 24 -46.24 9.67 -23.94
CA GLN A 24 -45.94 9.93 -25.36
C GLN A 24 -44.60 9.27 -25.78
N GLN A 25 -44.64 8.45 -26.85
CA GLN A 25 -43.48 7.85 -27.50
C GLN A 25 -42.58 8.91 -28.16
N PRO A 26 -41.23 8.73 -28.17
CA PRO A 26 -40.36 9.58 -28.98
C PRO A 26 -40.41 9.19 -30.49
N PRO A 27 -40.24 10.14 -31.42
CA PRO A 27 -40.31 9.90 -32.87
C PRO A 27 -39.13 9.07 -33.41
N GLN A 28 -39.43 8.19 -34.36
CA GLN A 28 -38.46 7.37 -35.11
C GLN A 28 -37.59 8.21 -36.06
N ALA A 29 -36.28 7.94 -36.07
CA ALA A 29 -35.32 8.53 -37.00
C ALA A 29 -35.38 7.85 -38.41
N PRO A 30 -35.01 8.55 -39.50
CA PRO A 30 -35.12 8.03 -40.87
C PRO A 30 -34.16 6.86 -41.17
N GLN A 31 -34.67 5.83 -41.85
CA GLN A 31 -33.92 4.66 -42.34
C GLN A 31 -33.00 5.03 -43.52
N GLN A 32 -31.75 4.53 -43.50
CA GLN A 32 -30.83 4.59 -44.63
C GLN A 32 -30.96 3.36 -45.57
N PRO A 33 -30.71 3.49 -46.89
CA PRO A 33 -30.93 2.42 -47.88
C PRO A 33 -29.86 1.32 -47.83
N GLY A 34 -30.31 0.06 -47.96
CA GLY A 34 -29.52 -1.13 -47.67
C GLY A 34 -28.55 -1.63 -48.73
N TYR A 35 -27.78 -2.65 -48.34
CA TYR A 35 -27.07 -3.58 -49.20
C TYR A 35 -26.88 -4.95 -48.49
N GLY A 36 -27.42 -6.02 -49.10
CA GLY A 36 -26.87 -7.39 -49.13
C GLY A 36 -27.06 -8.32 -47.92
N TYR A 37 -28.07 -9.20 -47.96
CA TYR A 37 -28.14 -10.43 -47.15
C TYR A 37 -27.56 -11.63 -47.93
N PRO A 38 -26.90 -12.59 -47.25
CA PRO A 38 -27.03 -14.00 -47.58
C PRO A 38 -28.11 -14.65 -46.70
N GLN A 39 -29.04 -15.33 -47.38
CA GLN A 39 -30.17 -16.06 -46.81
C GLN A 39 -29.68 -17.40 -46.23
N GLN A 40 -29.82 -17.62 -44.91
CA GLN A 40 -29.48 -18.91 -44.27
C GLN A 40 -30.73 -19.76 -44.06
N GLN A 41 -30.65 -21.00 -44.50
CA GLN A 41 -31.69 -22.05 -44.40
C GLN A 41 -31.97 -22.45 -42.94
N PRO A 42 -33.21 -22.88 -42.60
CA PRO A 42 -33.54 -23.37 -41.27
C PRO A 42 -32.96 -24.79 -41.05
N GLY A 43 -31.74 -24.84 -40.48
CA GLY A 43 -31.07 -26.06 -40.04
C GLY A 43 -31.00 -26.14 -38.51
N GLN A 44 -31.45 -27.27 -37.98
CA GLN A 44 -31.58 -27.62 -36.56
C GLN A 44 -30.32 -27.31 -35.73
N GLN A 45 -30.46 -26.51 -34.66
CA GLN A 45 -29.41 -26.31 -33.66
C GLN A 45 -29.64 -27.25 -32.45
N PRO A 46 -28.61 -27.98 -31.97
CA PRO A 46 -28.69 -28.82 -30.78
C PRO A 46 -28.92 -27.97 -29.51
N PRO A 47 -29.63 -28.48 -28.50
CA PRO A 47 -29.99 -27.70 -27.32
C PRO A 47 -28.73 -27.30 -26.54
N GLN A 48 -28.39 -26.01 -26.59
CA GLN A 48 -27.39 -25.45 -25.69
C GLN A 48 -27.97 -25.42 -24.27
N GLN A 49 -27.37 -26.23 -23.42
CA GLN A 49 -27.62 -26.26 -21.99
C GLN A 49 -27.21 -24.91 -21.39
N TYR A 50 -28.21 -24.05 -21.17
CA TYR A 50 -28.06 -22.76 -20.54
C TYR A 50 -27.62 -22.96 -19.08
N THR A 51 -26.35 -22.65 -18.79
CA THR A 51 -25.89 -22.39 -17.43
C THR A 51 -26.47 -21.05 -16.97
N PRO A 52 -27.21 -20.99 -15.86
CA PRO A 52 -27.79 -19.73 -15.40
C PRO A 52 -26.68 -18.73 -15.04
N PHE A 53 -26.66 -17.58 -15.73
CA PHE A 53 -25.95 -16.41 -15.24
C PHE A 53 -26.53 -16.03 -13.87
N PRO A 54 -25.69 -15.70 -12.86
CA PRO A 54 -26.20 -15.19 -11.61
C PRO A 54 -26.96 -13.88 -11.88
N GLN A 55 -28.27 -13.89 -11.65
CA GLN A 55 -29.09 -12.68 -11.64
C GLN A 55 -28.60 -11.77 -10.52
N GLN A 56 -27.71 -10.83 -10.85
CA GLN A 56 -27.49 -9.68 -10.01
C GLN A 56 -28.74 -8.83 -10.10
N GLN A 57 -29.53 -8.87 -9.02
CA GLN A 57 -30.72 -8.07 -8.85
C GLN A 57 -30.31 -6.60 -8.68
N ALA A 58 -30.09 -5.93 -9.81
CA ALA A 58 -29.84 -4.50 -9.88
C ALA A 58 -31.14 -3.77 -9.55
N GLY A 59 -31.27 -3.27 -8.32
CA GLY A 59 -32.32 -2.34 -7.95
C GLY A 59 -32.14 -1.00 -8.68
N PRO A 60 -33.22 -0.31 -9.08
CA PRO A 60 -33.11 0.99 -9.75
C PRO A 60 -32.41 2.01 -8.84
N GLY A 61 -31.20 2.42 -9.21
CA GLY A 61 -30.42 3.46 -8.51
C GLY A 61 -29.21 3.01 -7.69
N GLY A 62 -28.88 1.72 -7.65
CA GLY A 62 -27.73 1.21 -6.89
C GLY A 62 -26.48 0.98 -7.75
N PHE A 63 -25.37 1.64 -7.42
CA PHE A 63 -24.05 1.16 -7.84
C PHE A 63 -23.88 -0.28 -7.33
N ALA A 64 -23.58 -1.23 -8.21
CA ALA A 64 -23.29 -2.59 -7.80
C ALA A 64 -22.11 -2.56 -6.81
N PRO A 65 -22.20 -3.22 -5.63
CA PRO A 65 -21.09 -3.28 -4.72
C PRO A 65 -19.92 -3.95 -5.46
N MET A 66 -18.80 -3.23 -5.58
CA MET A 66 -17.56 -3.80 -6.12
C MET A 66 -17.25 -5.07 -5.33
N GLN A 67 -17.26 -6.22 -6.01
CA GLN A 67 -16.89 -7.49 -5.43
C GLN A 67 -15.43 -7.37 -4.97
N GLN A 68 -15.20 -7.31 -3.65
CA GLN A 68 -13.84 -7.26 -3.10
C GLN A 68 -13.15 -8.57 -3.46
N ALA A 69 -12.01 -8.49 -4.15
CA ALA A 69 -11.21 -9.67 -4.46
C ALA A 69 -10.94 -10.49 -3.17
N PRO A 70 -10.98 -11.84 -3.24
CA PRO A 70 -10.66 -12.69 -2.11
C PRO A 70 -9.32 -12.27 -1.51
N GLY A 71 -9.30 -12.02 -0.20
CA GLY A 71 -8.06 -11.64 0.47
C GLY A 71 -7.04 -12.76 0.39
N ARG A 72 -5.80 -12.44 0.02
CA ARG A 72 -4.68 -13.38 0.19
C ARG A 72 -4.57 -13.73 1.66
N SER A 73 -4.82 -15.01 1.97
CA SER A 73 -4.45 -15.59 3.26
C SER A 73 -2.93 -15.77 3.29
N GLY A 74 -2.34 -15.44 4.44
CA GLY A 74 -0.91 -15.58 4.67
C GLY A 74 -0.61 -16.01 6.09
N ASN A 75 0.67 -16.26 6.38
CA ASN A 75 1.12 -16.73 7.70
C ASN A 75 1.90 -15.61 8.40
N ALA A 76 1.23 -14.93 9.33
CA ALA A 76 1.82 -13.80 10.06
C ALA A 76 3.01 -14.21 10.94
N ALA A 77 2.97 -15.40 11.57
CA ALA A 77 4.07 -15.87 12.38
C ALA A 77 5.33 -16.11 11.53
N LEU A 78 5.17 -16.79 10.40
CA LEU A 78 6.27 -17.00 9.45
C LEU A 78 6.79 -15.66 8.89
N ALA A 79 5.90 -14.71 8.61
CA ALA A 79 6.28 -13.38 8.14
C ALA A 79 7.15 -12.64 9.15
N ILE A 80 6.80 -12.69 10.44
CA ILE A 80 7.57 -12.05 11.50
C ILE A 80 8.94 -12.71 11.63
N VAL A 81 9.01 -14.04 11.64
CA VAL A 81 10.29 -14.76 11.72
C VAL A 81 11.18 -14.42 10.52
N ALA A 82 10.62 -14.44 9.30
CA ALA A 82 11.36 -14.07 8.10
C ALA A 82 11.83 -12.62 8.14
N ALA A 83 11.00 -11.69 8.62
CA ALA A 83 11.34 -10.28 8.77
C ALA A 83 12.45 -10.08 9.80
N VAL A 84 12.42 -10.78 10.93
CA VAL A 84 13.49 -10.75 11.94
C VAL A 84 14.81 -11.23 11.34
N VAL A 85 14.82 -12.40 10.71
CA VAL A 85 16.05 -12.94 10.09
C VAL A 85 16.60 -11.98 9.04
N LEU A 86 15.73 -11.48 8.16
CA LEU A 86 16.12 -10.54 7.11
C LEU A 86 16.63 -9.21 7.68
N SER A 87 16.02 -8.73 8.77
CA SER A 87 16.44 -7.50 9.46
C SER A 87 17.85 -7.62 10.03
N LEU A 88 18.20 -8.77 10.61
CA LEU A 88 19.54 -9.02 11.16
C LEU A 88 20.59 -9.09 10.06
N ILE A 89 20.28 -9.75 8.94
CA ILE A 89 21.17 -9.81 7.77
C ILE A 89 21.42 -8.41 7.22
N LEU A 90 20.35 -7.61 7.06
CA LEU A 90 20.45 -6.25 6.54
C LEU A 90 21.16 -5.30 7.50
N ALA A 91 20.95 -5.43 8.81
CA ALA A 91 21.68 -4.68 9.82
C ALA A 91 23.18 -4.96 9.71
N TRP A 92 23.57 -6.24 9.62
CA TRP A 92 24.97 -6.62 9.48
C TRP A 92 25.59 -6.11 8.18
N ALA A 93 24.88 -6.27 7.05
CA ALA A 93 25.32 -5.76 5.76
C ALA A 93 25.47 -4.22 5.77
N TYR A 94 24.51 -3.51 6.37
CA TYR A 94 24.56 -2.05 6.50
C TYR A 94 25.74 -1.59 7.36
N GLY A 95 25.99 -2.23 8.51
CA GLY A 95 27.13 -1.94 9.37
C GLY A 95 28.47 -2.21 8.69
N ALA A 96 28.58 -3.30 7.93
CA ALA A 96 29.78 -3.62 7.14
C ALA A 96 30.02 -2.58 6.04
N ILE A 97 28.97 -2.11 5.36
CA ILE A 97 29.07 -1.04 4.36
C ILE A 97 29.52 0.27 5.01
N MET A 98 28.90 0.67 6.13
CA MET A 98 29.30 1.86 6.88
C MET A 98 30.77 1.84 7.27
N LYS A 99 31.27 0.70 7.77
CA LYS A 99 32.67 0.50 8.09
C LYS A 99 33.56 0.73 6.86
N ALA A 100 33.17 0.18 5.71
CA ALA A 100 33.97 0.24 4.48
C ALA A 100 33.94 1.62 3.81
N THR A 101 32.87 2.39 3.96
CA THR A 101 32.69 3.68 3.28
C THR A 101 32.95 4.90 4.16
N GLU A 102 33.11 4.72 5.48
CA GLU A 102 33.24 5.79 6.49
C GLU A 102 32.12 6.86 6.45
N HIS A 103 31.04 6.60 5.72
CA HIS A 103 29.95 7.52 5.44
C HIS A 103 28.61 6.85 5.67
N GLU A 104 27.70 7.56 6.34
CA GLU A 104 26.31 7.14 6.47
C GLU A 104 25.55 7.33 5.16
N ILE A 105 25.06 6.23 4.59
CA ILE A 105 24.15 6.29 3.43
C ILE A 105 22.72 6.43 3.95
N GLY A 106 22.23 7.66 4.08
CA GLY A 106 20.86 7.93 4.59
C GLY A 106 19.75 7.20 3.82
N TYR A 107 19.95 6.95 2.52
CA TYR A 107 19.01 6.18 1.69
C TYR A 107 18.98 4.68 2.02
N ALA A 108 19.99 4.14 2.71
CA ALA A 108 20.03 2.74 3.10
C ALA A 108 18.88 2.39 4.05
N ALA A 109 18.50 3.29 4.96
CA ALA A 109 17.38 3.07 5.88
C ALA A 109 16.06 2.84 5.14
N ILE A 110 15.83 3.55 4.04
CA ILE A 110 14.66 3.40 3.18
C ILE A 110 14.67 2.02 2.51
N ALA A 111 15.82 1.61 1.96
CA ALA A 111 15.97 0.32 1.31
C ALA A 111 15.79 -0.85 2.29
N VAL A 112 16.43 -0.79 3.45
CA VAL A 112 16.30 -1.78 4.53
C VAL A 112 14.84 -1.91 4.94
N GLY A 113 14.18 -0.79 5.24
CA GLY A 113 12.77 -0.78 5.61
C GLY A 113 11.88 -1.35 4.52
N ALA A 114 12.03 -0.90 3.27
CA ALA A 114 11.24 -1.40 2.14
C ALA A 114 11.41 -2.91 1.93
N ILE A 115 12.64 -3.45 2.04
CA ILE A 115 12.91 -4.88 1.87
C ILE A 115 12.27 -5.70 3.00
N VAL A 116 12.47 -5.30 4.25
CA VAL A 116 11.89 -5.97 5.43
C VAL A 116 10.36 -5.94 5.35
N GLY A 117 9.79 -4.77 5.07
CA GLY A 117 8.35 -4.57 4.92
C GLY A 117 7.76 -5.40 3.79
N PHE A 118 8.38 -5.36 2.60
CA PHE A 118 7.92 -6.13 1.45
C PHE A 118 7.91 -7.64 1.74
N ALA A 119 8.99 -8.18 2.32
CA ALA A 119 9.07 -9.59 2.68
C ALA A 119 7.98 -9.97 3.71
N ALA A 120 7.83 -9.17 4.77
CA ALA A 120 6.82 -9.39 5.79
C ALA A 120 5.39 -9.36 5.22
N GLY A 121 5.05 -8.32 4.45
CA GLY A 121 3.73 -8.18 3.84
C GLY A 121 3.41 -9.30 2.85
N LYS A 122 4.38 -9.70 2.04
CA LYS A 122 4.22 -10.79 1.05
C LYS A 122 3.89 -12.13 1.71
N ILE A 123 4.51 -12.43 2.84
CA ILE A 123 4.31 -13.70 3.57
C ILE A 123 3.03 -13.65 4.43
N ALA A 124 2.73 -12.48 5.02
CA ALA A 124 1.61 -12.31 5.93
C ALA A 124 0.23 -12.19 5.25
N GLY A 125 0.19 -11.79 3.98
CA GLY A 125 -1.06 -11.47 3.29
C GLY A 125 -1.79 -10.29 3.93
N ARG A 126 -3.12 -10.34 3.98
CA ARG A 126 -3.99 -9.23 4.45
C ARG A 126 -4.04 -9.02 5.98
N ASN A 127 -2.98 -9.40 6.71
CA ASN A 127 -2.92 -9.22 8.16
C ASN A 127 -2.68 -7.74 8.55
N PRO A 128 -3.59 -7.09 9.31
CA PRO A 128 -3.49 -5.67 9.63
C PRO A 128 -2.38 -5.31 10.63
N ALA A 129 -1.90 -6.27 11.42
CA ALA A 129 -0.85 -6.03 12.42
C ALA A 129 0.55 -6.01 11.80
N VAL A 130 0.77 -6.77 10.72
CA VAL A 130 2.12 -6.98 10.15
C VAL A 130 2.79 -5.70 9.66
N PRO A 131 2.11 -4.72 9.04
CA PRO A 131 2.74 -3.46 8.68
C PRO A 131 3.34 -2.70 9.87
N PHE A 132 2.71 -2.75 11.04
CA PHE A 132 3.22 -2.11 12.26
C PHE A 132 4.42 -2.85 12.82
N VAL A 133 4.36 -4.19 12.85
CA VAL A 133 5.49 -5.01 13.29
C VAL A 133 6.69 -4.82 12.36
N ALA A 134 6.47 -4.79 11.04
CA ALA A 134 7.52 -4.53 10.05
C ALA A 134 8.15 -3.14 10.22
N ALA A 135 7.33 -2.11 10.51
CA ALA A 135 7.85 -0.78 10.83
C ALA A 135 8.76 -0.82 12.05
N LEU A 136 8.30 -1.42 13.16
CA LEU A 136 9.10 -1.52 14.38
C LEU A 136 10.40 -2.31 14.16
N LEU A 137 10.32 -3.44 13.45
CA LEU A 137 11.50 -4.23 13.09
C LEU A 137 12.48 -3.44 12.23
N SER A 138 12.01 -2.61 11.29
CA SER A 138 12.87 -1.75 10.50
C SER A 138 13.60 -0.71 11.34
N LEU A 139 12.93 -0.10 12.33
CA LEU A 139 13.55 0.86 13.24
C LEU A 139 14.72 0.20 13.99
N VAL A 140 14.46 -0.99 14.55
CA VAL A 140 15.46 -1.79 15.25
C VAL A 140 16.59 -2.21 14.31
N ALA A 141 16.28 -2.63 13.08
CA ALA A 141 17.28 -3.05 12.09
C ALA A 141 18.27 -1.95 11.73
N VAL A 142 17.76 -0.74 11.47
CA VAL A 142 18.61 0.40 11.09
C VAL A 142 19.51 0.79 12.26
N TYR A 143 18.94 0.90 13.46
CA TYR A 143 19.73 1.16 14.68
C TYR A 143 20.81 0.10 14.91
N LEU A 144 20.46 -1.20 14.82
CA LEU A 144 21.42 -2.29 14.98
C LEU A 144 22.50 -2.29 13.90
N GLY A 145 22.20 -1.84 12.68
CA GLY A 145 23.22 -1.70 11.66
C GLY A 145 24.23 -0.60 11.96
N GLN A 146 23.78 0.53 12.54
CA GLN A 146 24.68 1.57 13.04
C GLN A 146 25.54 1.06 14.21
N MET A 147 24.93 0.35 15.17
CA MET A 147 25.67 -0.31 16.25
C MET A 147 26.72 -1.28 15.72
N THR A 148 26.37 -2.05 14.68
CA THR A 148 27.28 -3.02 14.07
C THR A 148 28.49 -2.33 13.45
N GLY A 149 28.27 -1.23 12.73
CA GLY A 149 29.36 -0.42 12.16
C GLY A 149 30.29 0.13 13.24
N LEU A 150 29.73 0.71 14.31
CA LEU A 150 30.51 1.23 15.45
C LEU A 150 31.28 0.13 16.18
N ALA A 151 30.67 -1.04 16.39
CA ALA A 151 31.31 -2.18 17.03
C ALA A 151 32.48 -2.72 16.21
N MET A 152 32.33 -2.78 14.87
CA MET A 152 33.44 -3.16 13.99
C MET A 152 34.56 -2.13 13.99
N ALA A 153 34.24 -0.84 14.00
CA ALA A 153 35.24 0.23 14.09
C ALA A 153 35.99 0.21 15.44
N LEU A 154 35.26 0.00 16.54
CA LEU A 154 35.85 -0.13 17.88
C LEU A 154 36.73 -1.38 17.98
N GLY A 155 36.29 -2.51 17.42
CA GLY A 155 37.08 -3.74 17.38
C GLY A 155 38.43 -3.55 16.68
N ASP A 156 38.43 -2.86 15.53
CA ASP A 156 39.67 -2.53 14.81
C ASP A 156 40.58 -1.59 15.61
N TYR A 157 40.01 -0.56 16.26
CA TYR A 157 40.77 0.44 17.02
C TYR A 157 41.37 -0.13 18.31
N ALA A 158 40.58 -0.90 19.06
CA ALA A 158 40.97 -1.46 20.36
C ALA A 158 41.59 -2.87 20.26
N ASN A 159 41.66 -3.46 19.05
CA ASN A 159 42.14 -4.82 18.80
C ASN A 159 41.37 -5.90 19.57
N ILE A 160 40.05 -5.71 19.71
CA ILE A 160 39.13 -6.64 20.37
C ILE A 160 38.17 -7.27 19.35
N SER A 161 37.52 -8.37 19.74
CA SER A 161 36.54 -9.00 18.86
C SER A 161 35.27 -8.16 18.73
N PHE A 162 34.57 -8.28 17.59
CA PHE A 162 33.26 -7.63 17.38
C PHE A 162 32.26 -7.96 18.50
N PHE A 163 32.22 -9.21 18.94
CA PHE A 163 31.29 -9.65 19.97
C PHE A 163 31.64 -9.04 21.33
N GLU A 164 32.92 -8.97 21.69
CA GLU A 164 33.38 -8.28 22.89
C GLU A 164 33.05 -6.78 22.85
N ALA A 165 33.26 -6.12 21.72
CA ALA A 165 32.83 -4.73 21.52
C ALA A 165 31.31 -4.58 21.73
N LEU A 166 30.51 -5.51 21.17
CA LEU A 166 29.05 -5.45 21.22
C LEU A 166 28.47 -5.81 22.60
N THR A 167 29.06 -6.75 23.33
CA THR A 167 28.51 -7.25 24.61
C THR A 167 29.11 -6.54 25.81
N ASP A 168 30.44 -6.41 25.83
CA ASP A 168 31.18 -5.96 27.01
C ASP A 168 31.34 -4.44 26.99
N HIS A 169 31.28 -3.85 25.79
CA HIS A 169 31.38 -2.40 25.57
C HIS A 169 30.12 -1.79 24.95
N PHE A 170 28.95 -2.43 25.10
CA PHE A 170 27.69 -1.91 24.55
C PHE A 170 27.36 -0.49 25.01
N SER A 171 27.62 -0.17 26.28
CA SER A 171 27.36 1.19 26.81
C SER A 171 28.18 2.23 26.06
N LEU A 172 29.46 1.94 25.81
CA LEU A 172 30.35 2.82 25.07
C LEU A 172 29.88 2.99 23.62
N LEU A 173 29.44 1.91 22.97
CA LEU A 173 28.89 1.98 21.61
C LEU A 173 27.62 2.82 21.55
N ASN A 174 26.73 2.65 22.52
CA ASN A 174 25.49 3.40 22.61
C ASN A 174 25.75 4.89 22.86
N ASP A 175 26.74 5.22 23.69
CA ASP A 175 27.10 6.61 23.94
C ASP A 175 27.77 7.24 22.72
N ALA A 176 28.71 6.54 22.07
CA ALA A 176 29.31 6.98 20.81
C ALA A 176 28.26 7.18 19.71
N TRP A 177 27.24 6.33 19.65
CA TRP A 177 26.13 6.50 18.72
C TRP A 177 25.29 7.73 19.03
N LYS A 178 24.94 7.98 20.30
CA LYS A 178 24.19 9.19 20.66
C LYS A 178 24.98 10.45 20.32
N ASP A 179 26.29 10.43 20.52
CA ASP A 179 27.17 11.55 20.21
C ASP A 179 27.29 11.78 18.69
N ALA A 180 27.29 10.70 17.90
CA ALA A 180 27.34 10.77 16.45
C ALA A 180 25.97 11.02 15.79
N ALA A 181 24.87 10.62 16.44
CA ALA A 181 23.53 10.69 15.90
C ALA A 181 23.06 12.14 15.81
N ASP A 182 22.94 12.64 14.59
CA ASP A 182 22.29 13.92 14.33
C ASP A 182 20.79 13.74 14.09
N PHE A 183 20.07 14.85 13.93
CA PHE A 183 18.65 14.83 13.58
C PHE A 183 18.35 13.96 12.34
N LYS A 184 19.26 13.89 11.37
CA LYS A 184 19.04 13.10 10.15
C LYS A 184 19.08 11.62 10.45
N SER A 185 19.95 11.14 11.34
CA SER A 185 19.99 9.73 11.75
C SER A 185 18.62 9.29 12.29
N TYR A 186 18.02 10.09 13.19
CA TYR A 186 16.67 9.84 13.68
C TYR A 186 15.61 9.94 12.58
N ALA A 187 15.71 10.94 11.70
CA ALA A 187 14.77 11.09 10.58
C ALA A 187 14.82 9.88 9.64
N PHE A 188 16.00 9.37 9.30
CA PHE A 188 16.16 8.20 8.43
C PHE A 188 15.66 6.91 9.08
N ILE A 189 15.84 6.73 10.39
CA ILE A 189 15.24 5.62 11.14
C ILE A 189 13.70 5.66 11.00
N VAL A 190 13.09 6.84 11.18
CA VAL A 190 11.63 7.01 11.04
C VAL A 190 11.18 6.77 9.60
N VAL A 191 11.88 7.34 8.61
CA VAL A 191 11.55 7.13 7.19
C VAL A 191 11.70 5.65 6.79
N GLY A 192 12.69 4.94 7.33
CA GLY A 192 12.82 3.50 7.17
C GLY A 192 11.58 2.74 7.69
N GLY A 193 11.09 3.11 8.88
CA GLY A 193 9.83 2.57 9.41
C GLY A 193 8.62 2.84 8.52
N ILE A 194 8.48 4.07 8.00
CA ILE A 194 7.41 4.45 7.08
C ILE A 194 7.51 3.64 5.78
N ALA A 195 8.72 3.48 5.24
CA ALA A 195 8.98 2.68 4.05
C ALA A 195 8.59 1.21 4.28
N ALA A 196 8.95 0.65 5.44
CA ALA A 196 8.58 -0.71 5.82
C ALA A 196 7.06 -0.89 5.94
N PHE A 197 6.38 0.04 6.62
CA PHE A 197 4.93 0.02 6.73
C PHE A 197 4.26 0.05 5.34
N GLY A 198 4.68 0.98 4.49
CA GLY A 198 4.14 1.16 3.14
C GLY A 198 4.38 -0.06 2.26
N ALA A 199 5.60 -0.61 2.29
CA ALA A 199 5.96 -1.81 1.55
C ALA A 199 5.18 -3.03 2.03
N ALA A 200 5.03 -3.22 3.34
CA ALA A 200 4.24 -4.32 3.91
C ALA A 200 2.77 -4.23 3.51
N LYS A 201 2.17 -3.04 3.62
CA LYS A 201 0.77 -2.83 3.23
C LYS A 201 0.54 -3.11 1.75
N ARG A 202 1.45 -2.68 0.87
CA ARG A 202 1.34 -2.91 -0.58
C ARG A 202 1.59 -4.37 -0.97
N ALA A 203 2.53 -5.04 -0.30
CA ALA A 203 2.86 -6.43 -0.61
C ALA A 203 1.82 -7.43 -0.09
N GLY A 204 1.13 -7.09 1.00
CA GLY A 204 0.05 -7.91 1.57
C GLY A 204 -1.35 -7.64 1.01
N ALA A 205 -1.52 -6.59 0.20
CA ALA A 205 -2.80 -6.19 -0.39
C ALA A 205 -3.31 -7.14 -1.49
#